data_AF-A0A2E0TNW8-F1
#
_entry.id   AF-A0A2E0TNW8-F1
#
_cell.length_a   1.000
_cell.length_b   1.000
_cell.length_c   1.000
_cell.angle_alpha   90.00
_cell.angle_beta   90.00
_cell.angle_gamma   90.00
#
_symmetry.space_group_name_H-M   'P 1'
#
loop_
_entity.id
_entity.type
_entity.pdbx_description
1 polymer ?
#
loop_
_entity_poly.entity_id
_entity_poly.type
_entity_poly.pdbx_seq_one_letter_code
_entity_poly.pdbx_strand_id
1 'polypeptide(L)'
;MARREGVAVTLAEALEAGRALYRAGEPFEAHEVWEDAWRPLPRGPERTLLQGLIQLAAAAHKLRSGERVRGAPRLLRKAAAKLRRASGALGVDGAALGAECEALAERLEERLARGEAIAGAEPPEV
;
A
#
# COMPACT_ATOMS: atom_id res chain seq x y z
N MET A 1 10.95 -19.36 -36.17
CA MET A 1 10.49 -19.87 -34.87
C MET A 1 11.32 -19.18 -33.80
N ALA A 2 10.71 -18.27 -33.03
CA ALA A 2 11.14 -17.73 -31.73
C ALA A 2 10.26 -16.50 -31.44
N ARG A 3 9.06 -16.72 -30.87
CA ARG A 3 8.42 -15.63 -30.16
C ARG A 3 9.25 -15.44 -28.89
N ARG A 4 9.80 -14.26 -28.67
CA ARG A 4 10.15 -13.84 -27.31
C ARG A 4 8.83 -13.78 -26.56
N GLU A 5 8.54 -14.81 -25.77
CA GLU A 5 7.54 -14.71 -24.73
C GLU A 5 8.07 -13.64 -23.77
N GLY A 6 7.47 -12.45 -23.81
CA GLY A 6 7.77 -11.39 -22.86
C GLY A 6 7.57 -11.97 -21.47
N VAL A 7 8.60 -11.90 -20.63
CA VAL A 7 8.56 -12.39 -19.25
C VAL A 7 7.47 -11.59 -18.55
N ALA A 8 6.29 -12.18 -18.41
CA ALA A 8 5.23 -11.61 -17.58
C ALA A 8 5.75 -11.62 -16.15
N VAL A 9 5.94 -10.44 -15.55
CA VAL A 9 6.31 -10.31 -14.14
C VAL A 9 5.21 -11.01 -13.33
N THR A 10 5.62 -11.98 -12.51
CA THR A 10 4.72 -12.70 -11.62
C THR A 10 4.25 -11.77 -10.49
N LEU A 11 3.13 -12.11 -9.84
CA LEU A 11 2.64 -11.33 -8.71
C LEU A 11 3.60 -11.29 -7.52
N ALA A 12 4.36 -12.38 -7.32
CA ALA A 12 5.39 -12.42 -6.29
C ALA A 12 6.55 -11.46 -6.59
N GLU A 13 7.01 -11.42 -7.85
CA GLU A 13 8.05 -10.47 -8.27
C GLU A 13 7.57 -9.01 -8.17
N ALA A 14 6.33 -8.72 -8.59
CA ALA A 14 5.76 -7.39 -8.44
C ALA A 14 5.60 -6.98 -6.97
N LEU A 15 5.18 -7.92 -6.11
CA LEU A 15 5.08 -7.69 -4.67
C LEU A 15 6.44 -7.30 -4.09
N GLU A 16 7.49 -8.10 -4.35
CA GLU A 16 8.83 -7.85 -3.83
C GLU A 16 9.49 -6.59 -4.42
N ALA A 17 9.28 -6.32 -5.72
CA ALA A 17 9.77 -5.09 -6.34
C ALA A 17 9.17 -3.84 -5.69
N GLY A 18 7.85 -3.83 -5.45
CA GLY A 18 7.22 -2.72 -4.73
C GLY A 18 7.65 -2.64 -3.26
N ARG A 19 7.86 -3.77 -2.57
CA ARG A 19 8.40 -3.79 -1.19
C ARG A 19 9.79 -3.17 -1.13
N ALA A 20 10.66 -3.49 -2.09
CA ALA A 20 12.00 -2.93 -2.18
C ALA A 20 11.96 -1.40 -2.35
N LEU A 21 11.11 -0.90 -3.25
CA LEU A 21 10.92 0.55 -3.46
C LEU A 21 10.33 1.24 -2.22
N TYR A 22 9.34 0.62 -1.59
CA TYR A 22 8.71 1.15 -0.38
C TYR A 22 9.74 1.30 0.75
N ARG A 23 10.54 0.25 1.00
CA ARG A 23 11.65 0.27 1.99
C ARG A 23 12.77 1.24 1.63
N ALA A 24 12.95 1.55 0.34
CA ALA A 24 13.89 2.56 -0.12
C ALA A 24 13.38 4.00 0.06
N GLY A 25 12.17 4.20 0.60
CA GLY A 25 11.59 5.54 0.77
C GLY A 25 10.86 6.07 -0.46
N GLU A 26 10.59 5.21 -1.46
CA GLU A 26 9.95 5.53 -2.74
C GLU A 26 8.55 4.89 -2.89
N PRO A 27 7.57 5.19 -2.02
CA PRO A 27 6.25 4.59 -2.09
C PRO A 27 5.39 5.11 -3.25
N PHE A 28 5.77 6.16 -3.98
CA PHE A 28 5.05 6.45 -5.23
C PHE A 28 5.43 5.43 -6.31
N GLU A 29 6.68 5.03 -6.34
CA GLU A 29 7.25 4.07 -7.26
C GLU A 29 6.77 2.66 -6.89
N ALA A 30 6.68 2.36 -5.58
CA ALA A 30 6.00 1.15 -5.10
C ALA A 30 4.52 1.12 -5.50
N HIS A 31 3.83 2.26 -5.44
CA HIS A 31 2.44 2.39 -5.88
C HIS A 31 2.30 2.03 -7.36
N GLU A 32 3.12 2.60 -8.22
CA GLU A 32 3.08 2.34 -9.67
C GLU A 32 3.31 0.86 -9.98
N VAL A 33 4.35 0.24 -9.38
CA VAL A 33 4.66 -1.18 -9.58
C VAL A 33 3.49 -2.09 -9.15
N TRP A 34 2.91 -1.84 -7.99
CA TRP A 34 1.76 -2.63 -7.53
C TRP A 34 0.49 -2.34 -8.35
N GLU A 35 0.28 -1.11 -8.81
CA GLU A 35 -0.88 -0.74 -9.62
C GLU A 35 -0.84 -1.42 -10.99
N ASP A 36 0.33 -1.50 -11.62
CA ASP A 36 0.51 -2.20 -12.89
C ASP A 36 0.25 -3.69 -12.77
N ALA A 37 0.71 -4.33 -11.69
CA ALA A 37 0.38 -5.72 -11.41
C ALA A 37 -1.10 -5.92 -11.04
N TRP A 38 -1.74 -4.93 -10.42
CA TRP A 38 -3.14 -4.97 -10.01
C TRP A 38 -4.12 -4.81 -11.18
N ARG A 39 -3.85 -3.89 -12.11
CA ARG A 39 -4.74 -3.53 -13.24
C ARG A 39 -5.31 -4.76 -13.97
N PRO A 40 -4.51 -5.76 -14.42
CA PRO A 40 -5.01 -6.89 -15.19
C PRO A 40 -5.67 -7.99 -14.35
N LEU A 41 -5.61 -7.95 -13.02
CA LEU A 41 -6.06 -9.07 -12.19
C LEU A 41 -7.59 -9.24 -12.18
N PRO A 42 -8.09 -10.48 -12.21
CA PRO A 42 -9.50 -10.76 -11.92
C PRO A 42 -9.84 -10.45 -10.46
N ARG A 43 -11.14 -10.47 -10.12
CA ARG A 43 -11.56 -10.38 -8.71
C ARG A 43 -10.98 -11.56 -7.92
N GLY A 44 -10.39 -11.27 -6.77
CA GLY A 44 -9.75 -12.29 -5.93
C GLY A 44 -8.98 -11.68 -4.76
N PRO A 45 -8.43 -12.53 -3.88
CA PRO A 45 -7.66 -12.10 -2.72
C PRO A 45 -6.38 -11.35 -3.13
N GLU A 46 -5.66 -11.76 -4.17
CA GLU A 46 -4.44 -11.08 -4.64
C GLU A 46 -4.74 -9.67 -5.17
N ARG A 47 -5.83 -9.51 -5.95
CA ARG A 47 -6.28 -8.20 -6.40
C ARG A 47 -6.65 -7.31 -5.23
N THR A 48 -7.28 -7.88 -4.20
CA THR A 48 -7.68 -7.15 -2.99
C THR A 48 -6.47 -6.73 -2.17
N LEU A 49 -5.47 -7.63 -2.02
CA LEU A 49 -4.20 -7.37 -1.36
C LEU A 49 -3.46 -6.22 -2.03
N LEU A 50 -3.18 -6.31 -3.34
CA LEU A 50 -2.48 -5.26 -4.07
C LEU A 50 -3.22 -3.93 -3.99
N GLN A 51 -4.55 -3.93 -4.07
CA GLN A 51 -5.33 -2.70 -3.89
C GLN A 51 -5.16 -2.10 -2.48
N GLY A 52 -5.02 -2.93 -1.44
CA GLY A 52 -4.67 -2.47 -0.10
C GLY A 52 -3.29 -1.83 -0.03
N LEU A 53 -2.28 -2.49 -0.62
CA LEU A 53 -0.90 -2.00 -0.68
C LEU A 53 -0.76 -0.69 -1.46
N ILE A 54 -1.44 -0.57 -2.61
CA ILE A 54 -1.52 0.66 -3.41
C ILE A 54 -2.08 1.83 -2.58
N GLN A 55 -3.09 1.56 -1.75
CA GLN A 55 -3.70 2.57 -0.87
C GLN A 55 -2.79 2.96 0.29
N LEU A 56 -2.06 2.00 0.87
CA LEU A 56 -1.02 2.25 1.86
C LEU A 56 0.11 3.09 1.26
N ALA A 57 0.62 2.71 0.09
CA ALA A 57 1.65 3.45 -0.65
C ALA A 57 1.23 4.90 -0.97
N ALA A 58 0.00 5.10 -1.41
CA ALA A 58 -0.55 6.43 -1.65
C ALA A 58 -0.67 7.27 -0.36
N ALA A 59 -1.02 6.64 0.78
CA ALA A 59 -1.02 7.31 2.07
C ALA A 59 0.41 7.70 2.49
N ALA A 60 1.36 6.78 2.38
CA ALA A 60 2.78 6.98 2.66
C ALA A 60 3.37 8.14 1.83
N HIS A 61 3.08 8.17 0.52
CA HIS A 61 3.50 9.27 -0.35
C HIS A 61 2.96 10.62 0.14
N LYS A 62 1.68 10.71 0.52
CA LYS A 62 1.09 11.95 1.05
C LYS A 62 1.71 12.41 2.37
N LEU A 63 2.02 11.47 3.26
CA LEU A 63 2.67 11.78 4.54
C LEU A 63 4.06 12.34 4.32
N ARG A 64 4.82 11.81 3.36
CA ARG A 64 6.17 12.29 3.04
C ARG A 64 6.18 13.59 2.24
N SER A 65 5.37 13.70 1.17
CA SER A 65 5.36 14.88 0.32
C SER A 65 4.65 16.07 0.97
N GLY A 66 3.78 15.82 1.96
CA GLY A 66 2.90 16.83 2.55
C GLY A 66 1.72 17.23 1.64
N GLU A 67 1.70 16.78 0.38
CA GLU A 67 0.65 17.18 -0.56
C GLU A 67 -0.67 16.47 -0.23
N ARG A 68 -1.72 17.28 0.01
CA ARG A 68 -3.06 16.79 0.38
C ARG A 68 -2.99 15.80 1.55
N VAL A 69 -2.07 16.03 2.51
CA VAL A 69 -1.73 15.11 3.61
C VAL A 69 -2.92 14.76 4.49
N ARG A 70 -3.90 15.66 4.66
CA ARG A 70 -5.15 15.44 5.39
C ARG A 70 -5.97 14.25 4.86
N GLY A 71 -5.73 13.82 3.62
CA GLY A 71 -6.37 12.64 3.03
C GLY A 71 -5.72 11.29 3.40
N ALA A 72 -4.53 11.28 4.01
CA ALA A 72 -3.80 10.06 4.34
C ALA A 72 -4.56 9.11 5.30
N PRO A 73 -5.22 9.57 6.38
CA PRO A 73 -5.92 8.67 7.30
C PRO A 73 -7.04 7.88 6.61
N ARG A 74 -7.80 8.54 5.72
CA ARG A 74 -8.84 7.89 4.92
C ARG A 74 -8.28 6.77 4.02
N LEU A 75 -7.09 6.96 3.46
CA LEU A 75 -6.43 5.93 2.64
C LEU A 75 -5.96 4.76 3.51
N LEU A 76 -5.38 5.03 4.68
CA LEU A 76 -4.97 4.01 5.64
C LEU A 76 -6.16 3.15 6.11
N ARG A 77 -7.31 3.74 6.44
CA ARG A 77 -8.54 2.99 6.77
C ARG A 77 -8.99 2.07 5.63
N LYS A 78 -8.94 2.57 4.39
CA LYS A 78 -9.30 1.77 3.20
C LYS A 78 -8.30 0.65 2.91
N ALA A 79 -7.01 0.90 3.15
CA ALA A 79 -5.94 -0.08 3.05
C ALA A 79 -6.16 -1.18 4.10
N ALA A 80 -6.31 -0.81 5.37
CA ALA A 80 -6.57 -1.71 6.49
C ALA A 80 -7.71 -2.71 6.19
N ALA A 81 -8.86 -2.19 5.74
CA ALA A 81 -10.02 -3.03 5.42
C ALA A 81 -9.73 -4.06 4.31
N LYS A 82 -8.89 -3.74 3.33
CA LYS A 82 -8.53 -4.67 2.24
C LYS A 82 -7.47 -5.67 2.66
N LEU A 83 -6.43 -5.19 3.34
CA LEU A 83 -5.33 -6.02 3.83
C LEU A 83 -5.87 -7.10 4.77
N ARG A 84 -6.75 -6.75 5.72
CA ARG A 84 -7.39 -7.74 6.61
C ARG A 84 -8.20 -8.78 5.83
N ARG A 85 -8.95 -8.37 4.80
CA ARG A 85 -9.78 -9.29 3.98
C ARG A 85 -8.95 -10.23 3.10
N ALA A 86 -7.74 -9.82 2.75
CA ALA A 86 -6.85 -10.57 1.88
C ALA A 86 -5.66 -11.19 2.63
N SER A 87 -5.77 -11.35 3.95
CA SER A 87 -4.69 -11.92 4.77
C SER A 87 -4.31 -13.33 4.28
N GLY A 88 -3.01 -13.60 4.20
CA GLY A 88 -2.43 -14.83 3.67
C GLY A 88 -2.20 -14.82 2.15
N ALA A 89 -2.81 -13.89 1.40
CA ALA A 89 -2.57 -13.77 -0.03
C ALA A 89 -1.10 -13.41 -0.30
N LEU A 90 -0.47 -14.07 -1.27
CA LEU A 90 0.95 -13.92 -1.59
C LEU A 90 1.89 -14.06 -0.37
N GLY A 91 1.46 -14.77 0.68
CA GLY A 91 2.23 -14.93 1.92
C GLY A 91 2.26 -13.69 2.84
N VAL A 92 1.45 -12.67 2.56
CA VAL A 92 1.41 -11.44 3.36
C VAL A 92 0.47 -11.60 4.54
N ASP A 93 0.94 -11.27 5.75
CA ASP A 93 0.07 -11.11 6.92
C ASP A 93 -0.69 -9.78 6.84
N GLY A 94 -1.73 -9.78 6.02
CA GLY A 94 -2.61 -8.62 5.83
C GLY A 94 -3.42 -8.28 7.09
N ALA A 95 -3.57 -9.21 8.03
CA ALA A 95 -4.26 -8.94 9.30
C ALA A 95 -3.40 -8.06 10.20
N ALA A 96 -2.11 -8.39 10.36
CA ALA A 96 -1.15 -7.59 11.11
C ALA A 96 -0.95 -6.21 10.45
N LEU A 97 -0.61 -6.18 9.15
CA LEU A 97 -0.39 -4.93 8.43
C LEU A 97 -1.64 -4.04 8.41
N GLY A 98 -2.82 -4.65 8.31
CA GLY A 98 -4.08 -3.94 8.38
C GLY A 98 -4.34 -3.31 9.75
N ALA A 99 -3.95 -3.98 10.85
CA ALA A 99 -4.05 -3.42 12.20
C ALA A 99 -3.10 -2.23 12.39
N GLU A 100 -1.88 -2.31 11.84
CA GLU A 100 -0.93 -1.20 11.89
C GLU A 100 -1.43 0.02 11.10
N CYS A 101 -2.01 -0.20 9.91
CA CYS A 101 -2.64 0.86 9.12
C CYS A 101 -3.79 1.54 9.89
N GLU A 102 -4.62 0.75 10.57
CA GLU A 102 -5.75 1.24 11.35
C GLU A 102 -5.29 2.06 12.55
N ALA A 103 -4.33 1.56 13.31
CA ALA A 103 -3.75 2.27 14.46
C ALA A 103 -3.07 3.58 14.03
N LEU A 104 -2.39 3.61 12.88
CA LEU A 104 -1.84 4.85 12.36
C LEU A 104 -2.94 5.82 11.95
N ALA A 105 -3.98 5.36 11.25
CA ALA A 105 -5.08 6.23 10.86
C ALA A 105 -5.71 6.94 12.07
N GLU A 106 -5.94 6.20 13.16
CA GLU A 106 -6.47 6.73 14.43
C GLU A 106 -5.57 7.82 15.00
N ARG A 107 -4.27 7.55 15.15
CA ARG A 107 -3.32 8.55 15.66
C ARG A 107 -3.30 9.82 14.80
N LEU A 108 -3.37 9.68 13.47
CA LEU A 108 -3.37 10.83 12.57
C LEU A 108 -4.68 11.61 12.64
N GLU A 109 -5.82 10.95 12.77
CA GLU A 109 -7.13 11.57 12.98
C GLU A 109 -7.15 12.39 14.28
N GLU A 110 -6.61 11.84 15.37
CA GLU A 110 -6.46 12.55 16.65
C GLU A 110 -5.57 13.78 16.53
N ARG A 111 -4.40 13.67 15.89
CA ARG A 111 -3.51 14.82 15.62
C ARG A 111 -4.23 15.91 14.85
N LEU A 112 -4.95 15.53 13.78
CA LEU A 112 -5.73 16.49 12.98
C LEU A 112 -6.83 17.16 13.81
N ALA A 113 -7.50 16.43 14.70
CA ALA A 113 -8.51 16.99 15.61
C ALA A 113 -7.92 18.00 16.60
N ARG A 114 -6.66 17.80 17.01
CA ARG A 114 -5.89 18.75 17.84
C ARG A 114 -5.25 19.89 17.04
N GLY A 115 -5.43 19.93 15.72
CA GLY A 115 -4.81 20.93 14.84
C GLY A 115 -3.31 20.71 14.59
N GLU A 116 -2.79 19.54 14.92
CA GLU A 116 -1.38 19.18 14.76
C GLU A 116 -1.06 18.79 13.31
N ALA A 117 0.15 19.13 12.85
CA ALA A 117 0.65 18.65 11.57
C ALA A 117 0.78 17.12 11.58
N ILE A 118 0.57 16.47 10.44
CA ILE A 118 0.72 15.01 10.27
C ILE A 118 1.72 14.62 9.18
N ALA A 119 2.31 15.60 8.48
CA ALA A 119 3.39 15.35 7.53
C ALA A 119 4.60 14.74 8.25
N GLY A 120 5.30 13.85 7.56
CA GLY A 120 6.42 13.08 8.09
C GLY A 120 6.04 11.94 9.03
N ALA A 121 4.75 11.64 9.25
CA ALA A 121 4.40 10.44 10.00
C ALA A 121 4.81 9.18 9.24
N GLU A 122 5.42 8.25 9.95
CA GLU A 122 5.93 7.01 9.38
C GLU A 122 4.78 6.00 9.19
N PRO A 123 4.54 5.55 7.95
CA PRO A 123 3.57 4.50 7.65
C PRO A 123 4.10 3.11 8.03
N PRO A 124 3.22 2.10 8.17
CA PRO A 124 3.64 0.72 8.37
C PRO A 124 4.62 0.23 7.29
N GLU A 125 5.55 -0.63 7.70
CA GLU A 125 6.43 -1.35 6.78
C GLU A 125 5.66 -2.46 6.07
N VAL A 126 5.99 -2.69 4.80
CA VAL A 126 5.28 -3.69 3.96
C VAL A 126 6.03 -5.00 3.94
#